data_AF-A0A6S6QL55-F1
#
_entry.id   AF-A0A6S6QL55-F1
#
_cell.length_a   1.000
_cell.length_b   1.000
_cell.length_c   1.000
_cell.angle_alpha   90.00
_cell.angle_beta   90.00
_cell.angle_gamma   90.00
#
_symmetry.space_group_name_H-M   'P 1'
#
loop_
_entity.id
_entity.type
_entity.pdbx_description
1 polymer ?
#
loop_
_entity_poly.entity_id
_entity_poly.type
_entity_poly.pdbx_seq_one_letter_code
_entity_poly.pdbx_strand_id
1 'polypeptide(L)'
;MSEPVSIADRRRAAIQHQREAAKDLIYPLGETIGALSKLMQSETEFIRKGDLKSAAALIEEKARLAGDYQRQLSAVRDEAHWIGRVVPEHCRMLREALAEFQNVLSVNLAVVGTARAVHADLLVLALRAKT
;
A
#
# COMPACT_ATOMS: atom_id res chain seq x y z
N MET A 1 -27.64 25.30 -29.14
CA MET A 1 -28.60 24.91 -28.07
C MET A 1 -27.94 23.77 -27.30
N SER A 2 -27.33 24.06 -26.16
CA SER A 2 -26.74 23.01 -25.32
C SER A 2 -27.86 22.32 -24.56
N GLU A 3 -28.07 21.03 -24.79
CA GLU A 3 -28.96 20.22 -23.95
C GLU A 3 -28.54 20.36 -22.48
N PRO A 4 -29.48 20.58 -21.55
CA PRO A 4 -29.15 20.61 -20.14
C PRO A 4 -28.69 19.21 -19.71
N VAL A 5 -27.41 19.08 -19.33
CA VAL A 5 -26.84 17.85 -18.78
C VAL A 5 -27.75 17.32 -17.67
N SER A 6 -28.32 16.14 -17.90
CA SER A 6 -29.31 15.51 -17.02
C SER A 6 -28.75 15.32 -15.60
N ILE A 7 -29.63 15.43 -14.60
CA ILE A 7 -29.28 15.17 -13.19
C ILE A 7 -28.62 13.79 -13.03
N ALA A 8 -29.05 12.80 -13.82
CA ALA A 8 -28.46 11.47 -13.84
C ALA A 8 -27.00 11.47 -14.30
N ASP A 9 -26.65 12.25 -15.32
CA ASP A 9 -25.28 12.38 -15.83
C ASP A 9 -24.35 13.06 -14.84
N ARG A 10 -24.83 14.14 -14.20
CA ARG A 10 -24.05 14.82 -13.15
C ARG A 10 -23.78 13.90 -11.95
N ARG A 11 -24.78 13.10 -11.56
CA ARG A 11 -24.61 12.12 -10.46
C ARG A 11 -23.61 11.02 -10.84
N ARG A 12 -23.66 10.51 -12.07
CA ARG A 12 -22.67 9.54 -12.57
C ARG A 12 -21.25 10.13 -12.56
N ALA A 13 -21.07 11.35 -13.06
CA ALA A 13 -19.77 12.02 -13.07
C ALA A 13 -19.22 12.23 -11.65
N ALA A 14 -20.07 12.61 -10.69
CA ALA A 14 -19.65 12.79 -9.29
C ALA A 14 -19.21 11.46 -8.64
N ILE A 15 -19.92 10.36 -8.91
CA ILE A 15 -19.52 9.03 -8.41
C ILE A 15 -18.18 8.62 -9.03
N GLN A 16 -18.01 8.84 -10.33
CA GLN A 16 -16.76 8.51 -11.01
C GLN A 16 -15.59 9.33 -10.47
N HIS A 17 -15.77 10.62 -10.24
CA HIS A 17 -14.76 11.49 -9.64
C HIS A 17 -14.35 11.00 -8.23
N GLN A 18 -15.31 10.59 -7.40
CA GLN A 18 -15.00 10.01 -6.08
C GLN A 18 -14.21 8.69 -6.20
N ARG A 19 -14.52 7.87 -7.20
CA ARG A 19 -13.79 6.61 -7.44
C ARG A 19 -12.35 6.85 -7.85
N GLU A 20 -12.10 7.81 -8.73
CA GLU A 20 -10.73 8.16 -9.12
C GLU A 20 -9.95 8.77 -7.95
N ALA A 21 -10.55 9.69 -7.19
CA ALA A 21 -9.90 10.22 -5.99
C ALA A 21 -9.53 9.13 -4.96
N ALA A 22 -10.37 8.10 -4.80
CA ALA A 22 -10.08 6.99 -3.89
C ALA A 22 -8.94 6.11 -4.42
N LYS A 23 -8.87 5.91 -5.74
CA LYS A 23 -7.79 5.19 -6.39
C LYS A 23 -6.45 5.94 -6.31
N ASP A 24 -6.47 7.26 -6.41
CA ASP A 24 -5.26 8.10 -6.31
C ASP A 24 -4.58 7.97 -4.93
N LEU A 25 -5.32 7.59 -3.88
CA LEU A 25 -4.75 7.26 -2.57
C LEU A 25 -4.21 5.81 -2.51
N ILE A 26 -4.88 4.86 -3.16
CA ILE A 26 -4.53 3.43 -3.10
C ILE A 26 -3.35 3.09 -4.00
N TYR A 27 -3.32 3.61 -5.24
CA TYR A 27 -2.33 3.19 -6.24
C TYR A 27 -0.89 3.48 -5.81
N PRO A 28 -0.54 4.68 -5.30
CA PRO A 28 0.82 4.95 -4.85
C PRO A 28 1.27 3.99 -3.74
N LEU A 29 0.38 3.64 -2.82
CA LEU A 29 0.67 2.67 -1.76
C LEU A 29 0.96 1.28 -2.35
N GLY A 30 0.15 0.83 -3.30
CA GLY A 30 0.37 -0.43 -4.00
C GLY A 30 1.70 -0.47 -4.76
N GLU A 31 2.05 0.61 -5.45
CA GLU A 31 3.34 0.74 -6.15
C GLU A 31 4.52 0.70 -5.18
N THR A 32 4.45 1.44 -4.07
CA THR A 32 5.49 1.45 -3.05
C THR A 32 5.67 0.07 -2.40
N ILE A 33 4.58 -0.65 -2.12
CA ILE A 33 4.64 -2.04 -1.62
C ILE A 33 5.34 -2.95 -2.65
N GLY A 34 4.97 -2.84 -3.93
CA GLY A 34 5.60 -3.61 -5.01
C GLY A 34 7.09 -3.31 -5.15
N ALA A 35 7.48 -2.03 -5.05
CA ALA A 35 8.87 -1.61 -5.08
C ALA A 35 9.67 -2.12 -3.88
N LEU A 36 9.14 -1.99 -2.66
CA LEU A 36 9.76 -2.53 -1.44
C LEU A 36 9.95 -4.03 -1.52
N SER A 37 8.95 -4.76 -2.02
CA SER A 37 9.02 -6.22 -2.18
C SER A 37 10.18 -6.62 -3.09
N LYS A 38 10.30 -5.98 -4.26
CA LYS A 38 11.40 -6.23 -5.21
C LYS A 38 12.75 -5.86 -4.62
N LEU A 39 12.84 -4.72 -3.94
CA LEU A 39 14.09 -4.26 -3.33
C LEU A 39 14.59 -5.24 -2.25
N MET A 40 13.69 -5.75 -1.42
CA MET A 40 14.01 -6.74 -0.38
C MET A 40 14.42 -8.09 -0.97
N GLN A 41 13.81 -8.51 -2.09
CA GLN A 41 14.24 -9.71 -2.81
C GLN A 41 15.67 -9.55 -3.34
N SER A 42 15.99 -8.42 -3.99
CA SER A 42 17.34 -8.11 -4.47
C SER A 42 18.36 -8.05 -3.33
N GLU A 43 18.03 -7.41 -2.22
CA GLU A 43 18.89 -7.35 -1.03
C GLU A 43 19.19 -8.76 -0.49
N THR A 44 18.18 -9.62 -0.43
CA THR A 44 18.32 -11.02 0.00
C THR A 44 19.25 -11.79 -0.94
N GLU A 45 19.15 -11.57 -2.26
CA GLU A 45 20.05 -12.20 -3.22
C GLU A 45 21.50 -11.75 -3.06
N PHE A 46 21.75 -10.46 -2.87
CA PHE A 46 23.10 -9.95 -2.64
C PHE A 46 23.70 -10.50 -1.35
N ILE A 47 22.92 -10.53 -0.26
CA ILE A 47 23.34 -11.12 1.01
C ILE A 47 23.67 -12.62 0.85
N ARG A 48 22.81 -13.39 0.16
CA ARG A 48 23.05 -14.82 -0.10
C ARG A 48 24.32 -15.07 -0.91
N LYS A 49 24.65 -14.17 -1.84
CA LYS A 49 25.88 -14.22 -2.65
C LYS A 49 27.12 -13.68 -1.92
N GLY A 50 26.97 -13.16 -0.71
CA GLY A 50 28.03 -12.51 0.06
C GLY A 50 28.43 -11.11 -0.43
N ASP A 51 27.65 -10.52 -1.35
CA ASP A 51 27.91 -9.19 -1.91
C ASP A 51 27.31 -8.09 -1.00
N LEU A 52 27.97 -7.85 0.12
CA LEU A 52 27.55 -6.85 1.10
C LEU A 52 27.60 -5.41 0.55
N LYS A 53 28.44 -5.15 -0.46
CA LYS A 53 28.57 -3.82 -1.06
C LYS A 53 27.32 -3.46 -1.88
N SER A 54 26.85 -4.39 -2.72
CA SER A 54 25.62 -4.20 -3.47
C SER A 54 24.39 -4.16 -2.56
N ALA A 55 24.38 -4.97 -1.49
CA ALA A 55 23.33 -4.89 -0.47
C ALA A 55 23.30 -3.52 0.23
N ALA A 56 24.46 -3.00 0.61
CA ALA A 56 24.56 -1.68 1.26
C ALA A 56 24.08 -0.54 0.36
N ALA A 57 24.26 -0.65 -0.95
CA ALA A 57 23.77 0.34 -1.91
C ALA A 57 22.23 0.45 -1.96
N LEU A 58 21.50 -0.54 -1.45
CA LEU A 58 20.04 -0.54 -1.41
C LEU A 58 19.45 0.15 -0.16
N ILE A 59 20.29 0.48 0.85
CA ILE A 59 19.82 0.99 2.15
C ILE A 59 19.08 2.32 2.02
N GLU A 60 19.61 3.25 1.23
CA GLU A 60 19.03 4.59 1.07
C GLU A 60 17.65 4.52 0.40
N GLU A 61 17.56 3.77 -0.70
CA GLU A 61 16.30 3.58 -1.43
C GLU A 61 15.27 2.82 -0.57
N LYS A 62 15.70 1.85 0.22
CA LYS A 62 14.86 1.13 1.18
C LYS A 62 14.29 2.06 2.24
N ALA A 63 15.11 2.95 2.80
CA ALA A 63 14.69 3.93 3.79
C ALA A 63 13.69 4.95 3.19
N ARG A 64 13.94 5.42 1.96
CA ARG A 64 13.04 6.32 1.24
C ARG A 64 11.68 5.68 1.01
N LEU A 65 11.65 4.48 0.43
CA LEU A 65 10.41 3.75 0.16
C LEU A 65 9.67 3.36 1.43
N ALA A 66 10.37 3.04 2.52
CA ALA A 66 9.74 2.78 3.82
C ALA A 66 9.04 4.03 4.37
N GLY A 67 9.67 5.20 4.22
CA GLY A 67 9.05 6.48 4.59
C GLY A 67 7.83 6.83 3.74
N ASP A 68 7.90 6.59 2.43
CA ASP A 68 6.76 6.75 1.51
C ASP A 68 5.60 5.83 1.91
N TYR A 69 5.90 4.55 2.15
CA TYR A 69 4.93 3.55 2.60
C TYR A 69 4.21 4.00 3.86
N GLN A 70 4.93 4.46 4.89
CA GLN A 70 4.33 4.92 6.15
C GLN A 70 3.39 6.11 5.96
N ARG A 71 3.78 7.10 5.14
CA ARG A 71 2.95 8.27 4.85
C ARG A 71 1.70 7.90 4.07
N GLN A 72 1.85 7.12 3.01
CA GLN A 72 0.74 6.68 2.17
C GLN A 72 -0.22 5.77 2.94
N LEU A 73 0.30 4.87 3.76
CA LEU A 73 -0.52 4.01 4.63
C LEU A 73 -1.34 4.84 5.62
N SER A 74 -0.76 5.89 6.21
CA SER A 74 -1.52 6.80 7.08
C SER A 74 -2.66 7.48 6.31
N ALA A 75 -2.38 8.03 5.12
CA ALA A 75 -3.39 8.68 4.30
C ALA A 75 -4.55 7.72 3.91
N VAL A 76 -4.24 6.48 3.52
CA VAL A 76 -5.25 5.47 3.21
C VAL A 76 -6.04 5.05 4.46
N ARG A 77 -5.40 4.96 5.62
CA ARG A 77 -6.05 4.61 6.89
C ARG A 77 -7.05 5.69 7.30
N ASP A 78 -6.64 6.95 7.22
CA ASP A 78 -7.46 8.07 7.67
C ASP A 78 -8.75 8.18 6.81
N GLU A 79 -8.71 7.71 5.56
CA GLU A 79 -9.84 7.68 4.62
C GLU A 79 -10.49 6.29 4.43
N ALA A 80 -10.12 5.29 5.24
CA ALA A 80 -10.41 3.88 4.98
C ALA A 80 -11.91 3.56 4.81
N HIS A 81 -12.77 4.22 5.59
CA HIS A 81 -14.22 4.02 5.49
C HIS A 81 -14.78 4.49 4.14
N TRP A 82 -14.37 5.68 3.69
CA TRP A 82 -14.80 6.24 2.42
C TRP A 82 -14.27 5.42 1.24
N ILE A 83 -12.97 5.09 1.26
CA ILE A 83 -12.33 4.27 0.22
C ILE A 83 -13.02 2.90 0.12
N GLY A 84 -13.27 2.24 1.26
CA GLY A 84 -13.95 0.94 1.32
C GLY A 84 -15.36 0.95 0.73
N ARG A 85 -16.07 2.07 0.85
CA ARG A 85 -17.41 2.25 0.27
C ARG A 85 -17.35 2.52 -1.25
N VAL A 86 -16.38 3.30 -1.71
CA VAL A 86 -16.37 3.83 -3.08
C VAL A 86 -15.63 2.91 -4.05
N VAL A 87 -14.57 2.21 -3.61
CA VAL A 87 -13.74 1.30 -4.43
C VAL A 87 -13.42 -0.03 -3.72
N PRO A 88 -14.43 -0.81 -3.28
CA PRO A 88 -14.23 -2.03 -2.49
C PRO A 88 -13.33 -3.08 -3.14
N GLU A 89 -13.40 -3.24 -4.46
CA GLU A 89 -12.55 -4.17 -5.21
C GLU A 89 -11.06 -3.80 -5.15
N HIS A 90 -10.73 -2.51 -5.20
CA HIS A 90 -9.35 -2.04 -5.12
C HIS A 90 -8.81 -2.20 -3.70
N CYS A 91 -9.67 -2.03 -2.69
CA CYS A 91 -9.31 -2.38 -1.31
C CYS A 91 -9.01 -3.87 -1.14
N ARG A 92 -9.73 -4.76 -1.86
CA ARG A 92 -9.43 -6.20 -1.83
C ARG A 92 -8.04 -6.48 -2.42
N MET A 93 -7.75 -5.94 -3.59
CA MET A 93 -6.44 -6.10 -4.23
C MET A 93 -5.30 -5.55 -3.36
N LEU A 94 -5.50 -4.38 -2.73
CA LEU A 94 -4.52 -3.80 -1.82
C LEU A 94 -4.29 -4.70 -0.60
N ARG A 95 -5.34 -5.31 -0.03
CA ARG A 95 -5.20 -6.26 1.08
C ARG A 95 -4.41 -7.50 0.69
N GLU A 96 -4.65 -8.04 -0.51
CA GLU A 96 -3.91 -9.18 -1.03
C GLU A 96 -2.41 -8.83 -1.21
N ALA A 97 -2.11 -7.68 -1.80
CA ALA A 97 -0.74 -7.19 -1.94
C ALA A 97 -0.04 -6.96 -0.59
N LEU A 98 -0.77 -6.40 0.39
CA LEU A 98 -0.26 -6.22 1.76
C LEU A 98 0.00 -7.54 2.46
N ALA A 99 -0.88 -8.53 2.29
CA ALA A 99 -0.69 -9.86 2.88
C ALA A 99 0.52 -10.57 2.26
N GLU A 100 0.69 -10.49 0.95
CA GLU A 100 1.86 -11.04 0.25
C GLU A 100 3.15 -10.35 0.73
N PHE A 101 3.12 -9.03 0.84
CA PHE A 101 4.26 -8.27 1.37
C PHE A 101 4.59 -8.66 2.81
N GLN A 102 3.58 -8.92 3.66
CA GLN A 102 3.79 -9.42 5.02
C GLN A 102 4.44 -10.80 5.07
N ASN A 103 4.14 -11.67 4.11
CA ASN A 103 4.81 -12.96 3.98
C ASN A 103 6.30 -12.77 3.64
N VAL A 104 6.60 -11.90 2.66
CA VAL A 104 7.98 -11.54 2.28
C VAL A 104 8.73 -10.93 3.47
N LEU A 105 8.09 -10.02 4.21
CA LEU A 105 8.66 -9.44 5.43
C LEU A 105 8.91 -10.49 6.50
N SER A 106 7.98 -11.41 6.74
CA SER A 106 8.12 -12.44 7.80
C SER A 106 9.23 -13.44 7.49
N VAL A 107 9.44 -13.79 6.22
CA VAL A 107 10.56 -14.62 5.78
C VAL A 107 11.90 -13.89 5.94
N ASN A 108 11.93 -12.58 5.71
CA ASN A 108 13.13 -11.74 5.80
C ASN A 108 13.43 -11.23 7.23
N LEU A 109 12.43 -11.22 8.12
CA LEU A 109 12.52 -10.86 9.54
C LEU A 109 13.25 -11.91 10.40
N ALA A 110 13.44 -13.13 9.88
CA ALA A 110 14.39 -14.09 10.46
C ALA A 110 15.86 -13.60 10.33
N VAL A 111 16.12 -12.57 9.51
CA VAL A 111 17.47 -12.08 9.19
C VAL A 111 17.72 -10.63 9.65
N VAL A 112 16.72 -9.74 9.83
CA VAL A 112 16.95 -8.36 10.32
C VAL A 112 15.87 -7.88 11.29
N GLY A 113 16.28 -7.60 12.54
CA GLY A 113 15.43 -7.43 13.73
C GLY A 113 14.71 -6.09 13.94
N THR A 114 14.09 -5.49 12.91
CA THR A 114 13.53 -4.12 13.08
C THR A 114 12.18 -3.85 12.39
N ALA A 115 11.29 -4.83 12.22
CA ALA A 115 9.94 -4.60 11.65
C ALA A 115 8.77 -5.01 12.54
N ARG A 116 8.98 -5.16 13.86
CA ARG A 116 7.94 -5.68 14.78
C ARG A 116 6.95 -4.63 15.32
N ALA A 117 7.34 -3.36 15.37
CA ALA A 117 6.59 -2.35 16.14
C ALA A 117 5.42 -1.68 15.39
N VAL A 118 5.35 -1.76 14.06
CA VAL A 118 4.35 -1.01 13.26
C VAL A 118 3.17 -1.88 12.79
N HIS A 119 3.26 -3.21 12.89
CA HIS A 119 2.29 -4.14 12.30
C HIS A 119 1.17 -4.62 13.24
N ALA A 120 1.29 -4.41 14.55
CA ALA A 120 0.26 -4.81 15.50
C ALA A 120 -1.03 -3.96 15.37
N ASP A 121 -0.91 -2.68 14.98
CA ASP A 121 -2.05 -1.75 14.93
C ASP A 121 -2.97 -1.98 13.73
N LEU A 122 -2.45 -2.57 12.64
CA LEU A 122 -3.19 -2.85 11.40
C LEU A 122 -4.21 -3.97 11.54
N LEU A 123 -3.88 -5.02 12.30
CA LEU A 123 -4.80 -6.13 12.60
C LEU A 123 -5.95 -5.68 13.51
N VAL A 124 -5.70 -4.72 14.40
CA VAL A 124 -6.70 -4.17 15.33
C VAL A 124 -7.73 -3.30 14.59
N LEU A 125 -7.34 -2.58 13.54
CA LEU A 125 -8.26 -1.79 12.71
C LEU A 125 -9.17 -2.66 11.84
N ALA A 126 -8.66 -3.79 11.31
CA ALA A 126 -9.45 -4.73 10.51
C ALA A 126 -10.52 -5.49 11.33
N LEU A 127 -10.29 -5.70 12.63
CA LEU A 127 -11.25 -6.33 13.53
C LEU A 127 -12.41 -5.41 13.95
N ARG A 128 -12.22 -4.08 13.87
CA ARG A 128 -13.25 -3.09 14.23
C ARG A 128 -14.24 -2.75 13.11
N ALA A 129 -13.93 -3.13 11.86
CA ALA A 129 -14.83 -2.92 10.72
C ALA A 129 -15.91 -4.01 10.57
N LYS A 130 -15.99 -4.95 11.54
CA LYS A 130 -16.97 -6.03 11.58
C LYS A 130 -17.99 -5.80 12.70
N THR A 131 -18.70 -4.68 12.65
CA THR A 131 -19.97 -4.42 13.36
C THR A 131 -20.76 -3.39 12.58
#